data_AF-A0A2V7HZL5-F1
#
_entry.id   AF-A0A2V7HZL5-F1
#
_cell.length_a   1.000
_cell.length_b   1.000
_cell.length_c   1.000
_cell.angle_alpha   90.00
_cell.angle_beta   90.00
_cell.angle_gamma   90.00
#
_symmetry.space_group_name_H-M   'P 1'
#
loop_
_entity.id
_entity.type
_entity.pdbx_description
1 polymer ?
#
loop_
_entity_poly.entity_id
_entity_poly.type
_entity_poly.pdbx_seq_one_letter_code
_entity_poly.pdbx_strand_id
1 'polypeptide(L)'
;FVNTVVPGFVRQAALVESGRLYRSVMTRIELPLLRQALELSGGNQLKAARLLGINRNTLRKRLRLLGLLPSARVSADGSRPVTEPASH
;
A
#
# COMPACT_ATOMS: atom_id res chain seq x y z
N PHE A 1 -13.23 -8.92 16.06
CA PHE A 1 -13.18 -8.91 14.59
C PHE A 1 -12.30 -10.04 14.04
N VAL A 2 -11.01 -10.13 14.39
CA VAL A 2 -10.10 -11.15 13.84
C VAL A 2 -10.48 -12.58 14.26
N ASN A 3 -10.80 -12.82 15.54
CA ASN A 3 -11.16 -14.17 16.04
C ASN A 3 -12.42 -14.79 15.42
N THR A 4 -13.30 -14.00 14.81
CA THR A 4 -14.53 -14.50 14.20
C THR A 4 -14.45 -14.63 12.68
N VAL A 5 -13.74 -13.73 12.00
CA VAL A 5 -13.67 -13.69 10.54
C VAL A 5 -12.61 -14.64 9.97
N VAL A 6 -11.48 -14.79 10.67
CA VAL A 6 -10.36 -15.61 10.18
C VAL A 6 -10.75 -17.09 10.02
N PRO A 7 -11.43 -17.77 10.97
CA PRO A 7 -11.76 -19.18 10.81
C PRO A 7 -12.67 -19.48 9.61
N GLY A 8 -13.66 -18.62 9.35
CA GLY A 8 -14.56 -18.77 8.19
C GLY A 8 -13.82 -18.61 6.87
N PHE A 9 -13.00 -17.56 6.77
CA PHE A 9 -12.19 -17.31 5.57
C PHE A 9 -11.15 -18.41 5.35
N VAL A 10 -10.46 -18.88 6.39
CA VAL A 10 -9.47 -19.96 6.30
C VAL A 10 -10.10 -21.23 5.75
N ARG A 11 -11.29 -21.62 6.24
CA ARG A 11 -12.02 -22.79 5.71
C ARG A 11 -12.35 -22.61 4.23
N GLN A 12 -12.83 -21.44 3.83
CA GLN A 12 -13.15 -21.17 2.42
C GLN A 12 -11.91 -21.18 1.52
N ALA A 13 -10.84 -20.51 1.94
CA ALA A 13 -9.60 -20.40 1.17
C ALA A 13 -8.85 -21.75 1.09
N ALA A 14 -8.90 -22.57 2.14
CA ALA A 14 -8.29 -23.90 2.15
C ALA A 14 -8.91 -24.85 1.10
N LEU A 15 -10.19 -24.64 0.74
CA LEU A 15 -10.88 -25.44 -0.27
C LEU A 15 -10.52 -25.05 -1.71
N VAL A 16 -10.04 -23.83 -1.92
CA VAL A 16 -9.85 -23.24 -3.27
C VAL A 16 -8.37 -23.00 -3.60
N GLU A 17 -7.53 -22.76 -2.59
CA GLU A 17 -6.16 -22.29 -2.76
C GLU A 17 -5.11 -23.23 -2.15
N SER A 18 -4.83 -24.33 -2.85
CA SER A 18 -3.74 -25.25 -2.50
C SER A 18 -2.39 -24.52 -2.48
N GLY A 19 -1.77 -24.44 -1.30
CA GLY A 19 -0.43 -23.86 -1.10
C GLY A 19 -0.34 -22.33 -1.00
N ARG A 20 -1.46 -21.58 -1.12
CA ARG A 20 -1.46 -20.10 -1.02
C ARG A 20 -2.23 -19.54 0.17
N LEU A 21 -2.85 -20.41 0.96
CA LEU A 21 -3.65 -20.04 2.13
C LEU A 21 -2.98 -18.99 3.04
N TYR A 22 -1.73 -19.21 3.45
CA TYR A 22 -1.00 -18.26 4.29
C TYR A 22 -0.92 -16.87 3.67
N ARG A 23 -0.53 -16.80 2.38
CA ARG A 23 -0.40 -15.52 1.67
C ARG A 23 -1.73 -14.80 1.57
N SER A 24 -2.81 -15.52 1.31
CA SER A 24 -4.16 -14.96 1.13
C SER A 24 -4.73 -14.44 2.44
N VAL A 25 -4.55 -15.19 3.54
CA VAL A 25 -4.93 -14.73 4.89
C VAL A 25 -4.11 -13.51 5.28
N MET A 26 -2.78 -13.56 5.13
CA MET A 26 -1.91 -12.45 5.49
C MET A 26 -2.23 -11.19 4.69
N THR A 27 -2.49 -11.30 3.39
CA THR A 27 -2.88 -10.16 2.55
C THR A 27 -4.15 -9.48 3.07
N ARG A 28 -5.14 -10.26 3.49
CA ARG A 28 -6.43 -9.75 3.97
C ARG A 28 -6.33 -9.05 5.33
N ILE A 29 -5.32 -9.40 6.14
CA ILE A 29 -5.03 -8.76 7.42
C ILE A 29 -4.12 -7.54 7.21
N GLU A 30 -3.05 -7.68 6.43
CA GLU A 30 -2.05 -6.62 6.23
C GLU A 30 -2.63 -5.43 5.46
N LEU A 31 -3.44 -5.64 4.43
CA LEU A 31 -3.98 -4.55 3.62
C LEU A 31 -4.76 -3.50 4.44
N PRO A 32 -5.76 -3.86 5.27
CA PRO A 32 -6.45 -2.88 6.10
C PRO A 32 -5.54 -2.27 7.18
N LEU A 33 -4.64 -3.05 7.78
CA LEU A 33 -3.68 -2.54 8.78
C LEU A 33 -2.78 -1.44 8.19
N LEU A 34 -2.18 -1.70 7.03
CA LEU A 34 -1.26 -0.76 6.38
C LEU A 34 -1.98 0.46 5.83
N ARG A 35 -3.20 0.29 5.30
CA ARG A 35 -4.04 1.41 4.87
C ARG A 35 -4.35 2.34 6.05
N GLN A 36 -4.83 1.78 7.17
CA GLN A 36 -5.14 2.57 8.36
C GLN A 36 -3.91 3.30 8.90
N ALA A 37 -2.75 2.63 8.95
CA ALA A 37 -1.51 3.25 9.42
C ALA A 37 -1.06 4.41 8.53
N LEU A 38 -1.24 4.31 7.21
CA LEU A 38 -0.96 5.40 6.28
C LEU A 38 -1.93 6.57 6.47
N GLU A 39 -3.23 6.31 6.61
CA GLU A 39 -4.25 7.33 6.84
C GLU A 39 -3.96 8.10 8.15
N LEU A 40 -3.74 7.38 9.25
CA LEU A 40 -3.35 7.97 10.55
C LEU A 40 -2.03 8.77 10.48
N SER A 41 -1.18 8.47 9.50
CA SER A 41 0.09 9.15 9.28
C SER A 41 0.05 10.24 8.21
N GLY A 42 -1.13 10.54 7.64
CA GLY A 42 -1.29 11.49 6.54
C GLY A 42 -0.48 11.12 5.29
N GLY A 43 -0.39 9.82 4.98
CA GLY A 43 0.40 9.29 3.86
C GLY A 43 1.92 9.25 4.10
N ASN A 44 2.42 9.72 5.25
CA ASN A 44 3.84 9.70 5.55
C ASN A 44 4.31 8.29 5.94
N GLN A 45 5.01 7.62 5.03
CA GLN A 45 5.52 6.26 5.23
C GLN A 45 6.49 6.13 6.41
N LEU A 46 7.29 7.17 6.73
CA LEU A 46 8.20 7.10 7.86
C LEU A 46 7.43 7.13 9.18
N LYS A 47 6.41 7.98 9.29
CA LYS A 47 5.51 8.02 10.46
C LYS A 47 4.71 6.72 10.59
N ALA A 48 4.18 6.20 9.48
CA ALA A 48 3.46 4.93 9.47
C ALA A 48 4.35 3.74 9.89
N ALA A 49 5.61 3.72 9.44
CA ALA A 49 6.57 2.68 9.83
C ALA A 49 6.88 2.73 11.33
N ARG A 50 7.04 3.94 11.89
CA ARG A 50 7.21 4.14 13.34
C ARG A 50 5.97 3.70 14.12
N LEU A 51 4.78 4.08 13.68
CA LEU A 51 3.51 3.68 14.29
C LEU A 51 3.35 2.15 14.32
N LEU A 52 3.72 1.49 13.24
CA LEU A 52 3.66 0.03 13.11
C LEU A 52 4.83 -0.71 13.80
N GLY A 53 5.85 0.00 14.27
CA GLY A 53 7.04 -0.61 14.88
C GLY A 53 7.90 -1.44 13.90
N ILE A 54 7.83 -1.15 12.60
CA ILE A 54 8.57 -1.89 11.56
C ILE A 54 9.55 -0.98 10.82
N ASN A 55 10.57 -1.59 10.21
CA ASN A 55 11.49 -0.85 9.34
C ASN A 55 10.73 -0.22 8.15
N ARG A 56 11.01 1.05 7.86
CA ARG A 56 10.44 1.79 6.70
C ARG A 56 10.63 1.03 5.38
N ASN A 57 11.78 0.39 5.18
CA ASN A 57 12.05 -0.39 3.97
C ASN A 57 11.13 -1.61 3.87
N THR A 58 10.84 -2.26 5.00
CA THR A 58 9.87 -3.36 5.09
C THR A 58 8.46 -2.86 4.78
N LEU A 59 8.03 -1.74 5.39
CA LEU A 59 6.75 -1.11 5.07
C LEU A 59 6.65 -0.81 3.58
N ARG A 60 7.64 -0.13 2.99
CA ARG A 60 7.65 0.23 1.57
C ARG A 60 7.54 -0.99 0.66
N LYS A 61 8.25 -2.09 0.97
CA LYS A 61 8.14 -3.36 0.23
C LYS A 61 6.70 -3.91 0.30
N ARG A 62 6.10 -3.93 1.49
CA ARG A 62 4.72 -4.40 1.69
C ARG A 62 3.68 -3.54 0.97
N LEU A 63 3.81 -2.21 1.05
CA LEU A 63 2.91 -1.29 0.35
C LEU A 63 2.95 -1.47 -1.17
N ARG A 64 4.12 -1.73 -1.75
CA ARG A 64 4.24 -2.07 -3.19
C ARG A 64 3.55 -3.38 -3.53
N LEU A 65 3.80 -4.43 -2.75
CA LEU A 65 3.21 -5.75 -2.97
C LEU A 65 1.67 -5.72 -2.90
N LEU A 66 1.13 -4.83 -2.08
CA LEU A 66 -0.31 -4.67 -1.86
C LEU A 66 -0.94 -3.58 -2.74
N GLY A 67 -0.19 -2.95 -3.65
CA GLY A 67 -0.70 -1.92 -4.56
C GLY A 67 -1.11 -0.61 -3.88
N LEU A 68 -0.58 -0.33 -2.68
CA LEU A 68 -0.89 0.88 -1.90
C LEU A 68 0.05 2.06 -2.19
N LEU A 69 1.04 1.89 -3.07
CA LEU A 69 1.84 3.01 -3.59
C LEU A 69 1.44 3.29 -5.03
N PRO A 70 1.29 4.58 -5.42
CA PRO A 70 1.15 4.92 -6.82
C PRO A 70 2.36 4.36 -7.58
N SER A 71 2.10 3.63 -8.67
CA SER A 71 3.14 3.24 -9.59
C SER A 71 3.78 4.52 -10.09
N ALA A 72 5.09 4.69 -9.86
CA ALA A 72 5.79 5.91 -10.21
C ALA A 72 5.81 6.06 -11.74
N ARG A 73 4.77 6.68 -12.31
CA ARG A 73 4.62 7.16 -13.68
C ARG A 73 3.27 7.89 -13.78
N VAL A 74 3.27 9.21 -13.64
CA VAL A 74 2.88 10.24 -14.63
C VAL A 74 3.10 11.60 -13.94
N SER A 75 4.34 12.07 -13.95
CA SER A 75 4.59 13.52 -14.01
C SER A 75 4.75 13.81 -15.50
N ALA A 76 3.63 14.09 -16.16
CA ALA A 76 3.63 14.73 -17.47
C ALA A 76 3.95 16.21 -17.21
N ASP A 77 5.24 16.52 -17.12
CA ASP A 77 5.75 17.86 -17.31
C ASP A 77 5.76 18.15 -18.81
N GLY A 78 5.06 19.19 -19.24
CA GLY A 78 4.87 19.54 -20.65
C GLY A 78 4.11 20.84 -20.87
N SER A 79 4.16 21.79 -19.93
CA SER A 79 3.57 23.12 -20.13
C SER A 79 4.57 24.21 -19.81
N ARG A 80 5.33 24.60 -20.84
CA ARG A 80 5.93 25.94 -20.95
C ARG A 80 5.94 26.35 -22.43
N PRO A 81 5.00 27.18 -22.92
CA PRO A 81 5.35 28.08 -24.00
C PRO A 81 6.41 29.04 -23.46
N VAL A 82 7.56 29.06 -24.14
CA VAL A 82 8.65 29.99 -23.91
C VAL A 82 8.07 31.40 -23.97
N THR A 83 8.19 32.14 -22.88
CA THR A 83 8.07 33.60 -22.90
C THR A 83 9.05 34.13 -23.92
N GLU A 84 8.55 34.56 -25.07
CA GLU A 84 9.30 35.40 -26.01
C GLU A 84 9.41 36.80 -25.39
N PRO A 85 10.63 37.33 -25.15
CA PRO A 85 10.77 38.69 -24.65
C PRO A 85 10.53 39.68 -25.79
N ALA A 86 9.77 40.74 -25.48
CA ALA A 86 9.54 41.90 -26.32
C ALA A 86 10.84 42.50 -26.87
N SER A 87 10.81 43.07 -28.08
CA SER A 87 11.41 44.37 -28.43
C SER A 87 11.28 44.69 -29.93
N HIS A 88 10.68 45.86 -30.20
CA HIS A 88 10.93 46.83 -31.29
C HIS A 88 10.73 46.46 -32.76
#